data_AF-A0A9E4SXA9-F1
#
_entry.id   AF-A0A9E4SXA9-F1
#
_cell.length_a   1.000
_cell.length_b   1.000
_cell.length_c   1.000
_cell.angle_alpha   90.00
_cell.angle_beta   90.00
_cell.angle_gamma   90.00
#
_symmetry.space_group_name_H-M   'P 1'
#
loop_
_entity.id
_entity.type
_entity.pdbx_description
1 polymer ?
#
loop_
_entity_poly.entity_id
_entity_poly.type
_entity_poly.pdbx_seq_one_letter_code
_entity_poly.pdbx_strand_id
1 'polypeptide(L)'
;MKFFEAPPVLLPGASRDYSQNFSGSETRYIYWELSLTHPPPGEQQALEITAVYTRSGGTVFTEHTYSTIILGSAVSSTHIKGSGFSDPGQWSADTYRVDLSVEGILVASETFQITG
;
A
#
# COMPACT_ATOMS: atom_id res chain seq x y z
N MET A 1 5.36 1.50 7.41
CA MET A 1 4.59 0.78 6.36
C MET A 1 5.48 -0.30 5.77
N LYS A 2 4.93 -1.39 5.22
CA LYS A 2 5.70 -2.46 4.55
C LYS A 2 5.14 -2.74 3.16
N PHE A 3 5.95 -3.28 2.27
CA PHE A 3 5.53 -3.66 0.92
C PHE A 3 5.74 -5.14 0.66
N PHE A 4 4.89 -5.73 -0.18
CA PHE A 4 5.06 -7.08 -0.71
C PHE A 4 4.47 -7.19 -2.13
N GLU A 5 4.99 -8.12 -2.93
CA GLU A 5 4.42 -8.48 -4.23
C GLU A 5 3.35 -9.54 -4.05
N ALA A 6 2.27 -9.45 -4.81
CA ALA A 6 1.28 -10.52 -4.90
C ALA A 6 0.45 -10.44 -6.19
N PRO A 7 -0.29 -11.52 -6.54
CA PRO A 7 -1.34 -11.46 -7.56
C PRO A 7 -2.44 -10.42 -7.23
N PRO A 8 -3.33 -10.08 -8.19
CA PRO A 8 -4.45 -9.15 -7.97
C PRO A 8 -5.44 -9.61 -6.89
N VAL A 9 -5.48 -10.91 -6.58
CA VAL A 9 -6.34 -11.48 -5.54
C VAL A 9 -5.48 -12.05 -4.42
N LEU A 10 -5.62 -11.47 -3.22
CA LEU A 10 -5.00 -12.00 -2.01
C LEU A 10 -5.85 -13.16 -1.47
N LEU A 11 -5.26 -14.35 -1.39
CA LEU A 11 -5.91 -15.50 -0.76
C LEU A 11 -5.77 -15.42 0.77
N PRO A 12 -6.82 -15.78 1.53
CA PRO A 12 -6.72 -15.90 2.97
C PRO A 12 -5.59 -16.85 3.38
N GLY A 13 -4.77 -16.43 4.34
CA GLY A 13 -3.66 -17.24 4.87
C GLY A 13 -2.41 -17.31 3.99
N ALA A 14 -2.37 -16.62 2.84
CA ALA A 14 -1.15 -16.49 2.05
C ALA A 14 -0.05 -15.78 2.86
N SER A 15 1.18 -16.30 2.81
CA SER A 15 2.35 -15.62 3.36
C SER A 15 2.63 -14.33 2.59
N ARG A 16 3.18 -13.33 3.28
CA ARG A 16 3.60 -12.05 2.70
C ARG A 16 5.11 -11.95 2.79
N ASP A 17 5.77 -12.01 1.65
CA ASP A 17 7.21 -11.84 1.54
C ASP A 17 7.51 -10.36 1.38
N TYR A 18 7.81 -9.71 2.50
CA TYR A 18 8.04 -8.27 2.52
C TYR A 18 9.40 -7.92 1.93
N SER A 19 9.41 -6.90 1.06
CA SER A 19 10.63 -6.37 0.44
C SER A 19 10.50 -4.89 0.17
N GLN A 20 11.63 -4.23 -0.07
CA GLN A 20 11.69 -2.89 -0.67
C GLN A 20 12.29 -2.92 -2.08
N ASN A 21 12.67 -4.10 -2.57
CA ASN A 21 13.27 -4.31 -3.89
C ASN A 21 12.47 -5.37 -4.62
N PHE A 22 12.03 -5.05 -5.82
CA PHE A 22 11.16 -5.89 -6.63
C PHE A 22 11.68 -5.95 -8.06
N SER A 23 11.71 -7.14 -8.67
CA SER A 23 12.11 -7.32 -10.06
C SER A 23 11.02 -6.82 -10.99
N GLY A 24 11.31 -5.87 -11.87
CA GLY A 24 10.33 -5.34 -12.83
C GLY A 24 9.75 -6.41 -13.74
N SER A 25 10.56 -7.44 -14.09
CA SER A 25 10.16 -8.56 -14.94
C SER A 25 9.22 -9.57 -14.27
N GLU A 26 9.18 -9.62 -12.94
CA GLU A 26 8.40 -10.61 -12.17
C GLU A 26 7.26 -9.99 -11.37
N THR A 27 7.29 -8.68 -11.15
CA THR A 27 6.37 -7.98 -10.25
C THR A 27 5.03 -7.70 -10.89
N ARG A 28 3.95 -8.10 -10.21
CA ARG A 28 2.56 -7.75 -10.57
C ARG A 28 2.07 -6.56 -9.76
N TYR A 29 1.37 -6.82 -8.65
CA TYR A 29 0.91 -5.78 -7.74
C TYR A 29 1.87 -5.65 -6.58
N ILE A 30 2.23 -4.41 -6.26
CA ILE A 30 2.90 -4.07 -5.01
C ILE A 30 1.82 -3.58 -4.05
N TYR A 31 1.66 -4.34 -2.97
CA TYR A 31 0.76 -4.01 -1.88
C TYR A 31 1.52 -3.23 -0.82
N TRP A 32 0.91 -2.15 -0.33
CA TRP A 32 1.28 -1.59 0.95
C TRP A 32 0.48 -2.27 2.07
N GLU A 33 1.14 -2.43 3.22
CA GLU A 33 0.52 -2.77 4.49
C GLU A 33 0.78 -1.65 5.50
N LEU A 34 -0.30 -1.06 5.98
CA LEU A 34 -0.30 0.00 6.98
C LEU A 34 -0.93 -0.52 8.27
N SER A 35 -0.14 -0.57 9.34
CA SER A 35 -0.63 -0.81 10.69
C SER A 35 -0.72 0.51 11.45
N LEU A 36 -1.88 0.79 12.04
CA LEU A 36 -2.14 1.96 12.86
C LEU A 36 -2.45 1.51 14.28
N THR A 37 -1.89 2.22 15.26
CA THR A 37 -2.27 2.11 16.67
C THR A 37 -3.00 3.37 17.06
N HIS A 38 -4.16 3.24 17.69
CA HIS A 38 -5.02 4.36 18.04
C HIS A 38 -5.86 4.02 19.28
N PRO A 39 -6.38 5.01 20.01
CA PRO A 39 -7.42 4.74 21.01
C PRO A 39 -8.65 4.12 20.34
N PRO A 40 -9.45 3.34 21.08
CA PRO A 40 -10.70 2.81 20.56
C PRO A 40 -11.64 3.97 20.20
N PRO A 41 -12.19 4.03 18.98
CA PRO A 41 -13.04 5.15 18.56
C PRO A 41 -14.41 5.18 19.28
N GLY A 42 -14.76 4.13 20.03
CA GLY A 42 -16.02 4.02 20.78
C GLY A 42 -17.18 3.51 19.91
N GLU A 43 -17.22 3.89 18.64
CA GLU A 43 -18.17 3.41 17.64
C GLU A 43 -17.48 3.06 16.32
N GLN A 44 -18.18 2.35 15.45
CA GLN A 44 -17.65 1.98 14.15
C GLN A 44 -17.45 3.23 13.29
N GLN A 45 -16.24 3.42 12.79
CA GLN A 45 -15.86 4.62 12.04
C GLN A 45 -15.36 4.25 10.64
N ALA A 46 -15.82 4.98 9.64
CA ALA A 46 -15.24 4.89 8.30
C ALA A 46 -13.84 5.49 8.31
N LEU A 47 -12.92 4.88 7.57
CA LEU A 47 -11.56 5.37 7.38
C LEU A 47 -11.28 5.41 5.88
N GLU A 48 -10.81 6.56 5.41
CA GLU A 48 -10.33 6.72 4.04
C GLU A 48 -8.83 6.92 4.05
N ILE A 49 -8.12 6.06 3.30
CA ILE A 49 -6.68 6.14 3.10
C ILE A 49 -6.43 6.50 1.64
N THR A 50 -5.88 7.67 1.39
CA THR A 50 -5.40 8.06 0.07
C THR A 50 -3.96 7.60 -0.09
N ALA A 51 -3.68 6.87 -1.17
CA ALA A 51 -2.35 6.42 -1.54
C ALA A 51 -1.90 7.11 -2.82
N VAL A 52 -0.75 7.80 -2.78
CA VAL A 52 -0.13 8.44 -3.94
C VAL A 52 1.22 7.78 -4.21
N TYR A 53 1.40 7.25 -5.41
CA TYR A 53 2.64 6.63 -5.86
C TYR A 53 3.37 7.62 -6.76
N THR A 54 4.57 8.04 -6.35
CA THR A 54 5.38 9.02 -7.08
C THR A 54 6.71 8.41 -7.49
N ARG A 55 7.06 8.52 -8.78
CA ARG A 55 8.36 8.14 -9.32
C ARG A 55 9.47 9.10 -8.87
N SER A 56 10.74 8.70 -8.94
CA SER A 56 11.87 9.53 -8.48
C SER A 56 11.95 10.90 -9.19
N GLY A 57 11.49 10.97 -10.44
CA GLY A 57 11.36 12.22 -11.20
C GLY A 57 10.18 13.12 -10.82
N GLY A 58 9.40 12.77 -9.78
CA GLY A 58 8.25 13.53 -9.28
C GLY A 58 6.94 13.28 -10.03
N THR A 59 6.94 12.42 -11.05
CA THR A 59 5.71 12.04 -11.77
C THR A 59 4.85 11.11 -10.92
N VAL A 60 3.56 11.43 -10.77
CA VAL A 60 2.60 10.53 -10.13
C VAL A 60 2.33 9.34 -11.06
N PHE A 61 2.61 8.14 -10.57
CA PHE A 61 2.29 6.88 -11.24
C PHE A 61 0.81 6.54 -11.09
N THR A 62 0.29 6.61 -9.87
CA THR A 62 -1.14 6.40 -9.57
C THR A 62 -1.51 7.08 -8.27
N GLU A 63 -2.79 7.42 -8.15
CA GLU A 63 -3.44 7.92 -6.94
C GLU A 63 -4.77 7.20 -6.78
N HIS A 64 -5.07 6.73 -5.57
CA HIS A 64 -6.34 6.11 -5.26
C HIS A 64 -6.71 6.25 -3.78
N THR A 65 -8.01 6.23 -3.51
CA THR A 65 -8.56 6.18 -2.16
C THR A 65 -9.03 4.76 -1.85
N TYR A 66 -8.62 4.26 -0.68
CA TYR A 66 -9.08 3.00 -0.10
C TYR A 66 -9.99 3.29 1.09
N SER A 67 -11.27 2.96 0.95
CA SER A 67 -12.26 3.09 2.01
C SER A 67 -12.37 1.79 2.80
N THR A 68 -12.34 1.90 4.13
CA THR A 68 -12.38 0.78 5.07
C THR A 68 -13.09 1.21 6.36
N ILE A 69 -13.20 0.29 7.31
CA ILE A 69 -13.93 0.48 8.56
C ILE A 69 -13.04 0.08 9.74
N ILE A 70 -13.01 0.92 10.76
CA ILE A 70 -12.45 0.61 12.07
C ILE A 70 -13.60 0.27 13.03
N LEU A 71 -13.45 -0.82 13.78
CA LEU A 71 -14.43 -1.21 14.80
C LEU A 71 -14.30 -0.32 16.05
N GLY A 72 -15.41 -0.03 16.72
CA GLY A 72 -15.46 0.84 17.91
C GLY A 72 -14.51 0.48 19.04
N SER A 73 -14.24 -0.81 19.23
CA SER A 73 -13.34 -1.31 20.28
C SER A 73 -11.92 -1.56 19.81
N ALA A 74 -11.61 -1.35 18.52
CA ALA A 74 -10.30 -1.64 17.98
C ALA A 74 -9.27 -0.64 18.49
N VAL A 75 -8.16 -1.14 19.04
CA VAL A 75 -7.00 -0.33 19.48
C VAL A 75 -5.87 -0.32 18.44
N SER A 76 -6.04 -1.12 17.40
CA SER A 76 -5.18 -1.14 16.23
C SER A 76 -5.97 -1.61 15.01
N SER A 77 -5.48 -1.25 13.84
CA SER A 77 -6.05 -1.68 12.56
C SER A 77 -4.94 -1.90 11.53
N THR A 78 -5.14 -2.87 10.65
CA THR A 78 -4.22 -3.17 9.53
C THR A 78 -4.98 -3.02 8.22
N HIS A 79 -4.41 -2.23 7.32
CA HIS A 79 -4.99 -1.88 6.03
C HIS A 79 -4.05 -2.27 4.91
N ILE A 80 -4.61 -2.83 3.84
CA ILE A 80 -3.83 -3.44 2.76
C ILE A 80 -4.48 -3.11 1.43
N LYS A 81 -3.69 -2.57 0.51
CA LYS A 81 -4.13 -2.32 -0.86
C LYS A 81 -2.96 -2.43 -1.82
N GLY A 82 -3.24 -3.00 -2.99
CA GLY A 82 -2.29 -3.18 -4.07
C GLY A 82 -2.53 -2.21 -5.21
N SER A 83 -1.44 -1.81 -5.86
CA SER A 83 -1.43 -1.16 -7.17
C SER A 83 -0.39 -1.81 -8.06
N GLY A 84 -0.67 -1.87 -9.35
CA GLY A 84 0.19 -2.54 -10.32
C GLY A 84 -0.64 -3.19 -11.43
N PHE A 85 -0.13 -4.30 -11.95
CA PHE A 85 -0.60 -4.93 -13.17
C PHE A 85 -0.90 -6.41 -12.95
N SER A 86 -1.88 -6.95 -13.70
CA SER A 86 -2.23 -8.38 -13.61
C SER A 86 -1.11 -9.28 -14.14
N ASP A 87 -0.45 -8.84 -15.21
CA ASP A 87 0.70 -9.51 -15.79
C ASP A 87 2.01 -8.88 -15.29
N PRO A 88 3.07 -9.67 -15.02
CA PRO A 88 4.36 -9.15 -14.63
C PRO A 88 5.08 -8.46 -15.82
N GLY A 89 6.18 -7.74 -15.55
CA GLY A 89 6.98 -7.10 -16.60
C GLY A 89 6.54 -5.70 -17.01
N GLN A 90 5.53 -5.15 -16.35
CA GLN A 90 4.93 -3.86 -16.73
C GLN A 90 5.48 -2.68 -15.91
N TRP A 91 6.21 -2.95 -14.83
CA TRP A 91 6.82 -1.90 -14.02
C TRP A 91 8.05 -1.32 -14.72
N SER A 92 8.10 0.01 -14.82
CA SER A 92 9.34 0.69 -15.22
C SER A 92 10.32 0.69 -14.04
N ALA A 93 11.58 0.31 -14.29
CA ALA A 93 12.65 0.40 -13.30
C ALA A 93 12.82 1.83 -12.80
N ASP A 94 12.60 2.03 -11.51
CA ASP A 94 12.67 3.32 -10.81
C ASP A 94 12.53 3.09 -9.30
N THR A 95 12.76 4.15 -8.53
CA THR A 95 12.30 4.25 -7.14
C THR A 95 10.91 4.88 -7.11
N TYR A 96 9.99 4.21 -6.44
CA TYR A 96 8.63 4.68 -6.22
C TYR A 96 8.46 5.02 -4.74
N ARG A 97 8.02 6.24 -4.44
CA ARG A 97 7.55 6.64 -3.11
C ARG A 97 6.05 6.43 -3.03
N VAL A 98 5.59 5.83 -1.94
CA VAL A 98 4.18 5.71 -1.60
C VAL A 98 3.90 6.58 -0.39
N ASP A 99 3.07 7.59 -0.59
CA ASP A 99 2.59 8.48 0.46
C ASP A 99 1.15 8.07 0.81
N LEU A 100 0.91 7.72 2.08
CA LEU A 100 -0.41 7.37 2.60
C LEU A 100 -0.93 8.46 3.54
N SER A 101 -2.14 8.93 3.25
CA SER A 101 -2.80 9.99 4.01
C SER A 101 -4.16 9.54 4.54
N VAL A 102 -4.49 9.91 5.77
CA VAL A 102 -5.82 9.74 6.37
C VAL A 102 -6.38 11.13 6.62
N GLU A 103 -7.58 11.42 6.09
CA GLU A 103 -8.21 12.75 6.19
C GLU A 103 -7.29 13.90 5.73
N GLY A 104 -6.47 13.62 4.71
CA GLY A 104 -5.47 14.58 4.18
C GLY A 104 -4.19 14.72 5.02
N ILE A 105 -4.09 14.05 6.17
CA ILE A 105 -2.89 14.03 7.01
C ILE A 105 -1.99 12.88 6.58
N LEU A 106 -0.73 13.16 6.21
CA LEU A 106 0.26 12.13 5.90
C LEU A 106 0.55 11.27 7.13
N VAL A 107 0.27 9.97 7.05
CA VAL A 107 0.49 8.99 8.13
C VAL A 107 1.63 8.02 7.86
N ALA A 108 2.00 7.83 6.59
CA ALA A 108 3.18 7.05 6.21
C ALA A 108 3.75 7.54 4.87
N SER A 109 5.06 7.47 4.72
CA SER A 109 5.78 7.72 3.47
C SER A 109 6.96 6.77 3.40
N GLU A 110 6.97 5.86 2.45
CA GLU A 110 8.07 4.89 2.26
C GLU A 110 8.35 4.71 0.77
N THR A 111 9.52 4.18 0.45
CA THR A 111 9.92 3.87 -0.92
C THR A 111 10.11 2.38 -1.15
N PHE A 112 9.85 1.95 -2.38
CA PHE A 112 10.36 0.69 -2.92
C PHE A 112 11.06 0.94 -4.26
N GLN A 113 11.95 0.03 -4.63
CA GLN A 113 12.69 0.05 -5.87
C GLN A 113 12.21 -1.07 -6.80
N ILE A 114 11.95 -0.71 -8.05
CA ILE A 114 11.83 -1.67 -9.16
C ILE A 114 13.20 -1.76 -9.84
N THR A 115 13.77 -2.95 -9.92
CA THR A 115 14.98 -3.22 -10.71
C THR A 115 14.61 -3.69 -12.12
N GLY A 116 15.50 -3.44 -13.08
CA GLY A 116 15.36 -3.91 -14.46
C GLY A 116 15.50 -5.42 -14.60
#